data_AF-A0A1I1LA27-F1
#
_entry.id   AF-A0A1I1LA27-F1
#
_cell.length_a   1.000
_cell.length_b   1.000
_cell.length_c   1.000
_cell.angle_alpha   90.00
_cell.angle_beta   90.00
_cell.angle_gamma   90.00
#
_symmetry.space_group_name_H-M   'P 1'
#
loop_
_entity.id
_entity.type
_entity.pdbx_description
1 polymer ?
#
loop_
_entity_poly.entity_id
_entity_poly.type
_entity_poly.pdbx_seq_one_letter_code
_entity_poly.pdbx_strand_id
1 'polypeptide(L)'
;MKINKLTYLLIILFVSMISCKQQGKSDLATTKKQKYVANWDSLAKYEETANWFKEAKFGIYAHWGVLSVPAYANDWYPRNMHIKGSKEYQHHVKTYGEPSEFGYHDFVPMFKAEKFNAEDWASLFQRSGAKFAGIVAEHHDGWSNWDSKTNPWNSVDMGPHRDIVGELEKAIHEKGMKFVTSFHKARTLQVFQKDSSKWLDDTSYFPYDPDMPTSSSDSLLSILYGNIPKEKFYENWLSELHEVIHQYGPDLIYFDSKLDKIPDSIKAKFVADYFNYAEENDKEVVITHKEGELPKSVSLEDLEKGRMNTKTEEYWLTDETVSVGSWSYTNDLGLKTADEIIDVLVDIVSKNGALMLNVSPKANGIIPEDQQKILLEIGKWLEVNGEAIYGTNTWKVFGEGPTIQEKSGMFLDKITYTPQDIRYTQKGNNIYVIFLGWPGESKEILLKSFSNNQFSITEVEFLGSDEKANYELKAEGLSILTPSEIVDENAWVIKITTSEN
;
A
#
# COMPACT_ATOMS: atom_id res chain seq x y z
N MET A 1 -9.84 -92.08 -10.34
CA MET A 1 -8.69 -92.89 -10.80
C MET A 1 -8.12 -92.24 -12.06
N LYS A 2 -6.93 -91.60 -12.00
CA LYS A 2 -6.22 -90.94 -13.14
C LYS A 2 -7.03 -89.77 -13.80
N ILE A 3 -6.54 -88.90 -14.69
CA ILE A 3 -5.26 -88.17 -14.98
C ILE A 3 -5.75 -86.93 -15.81
N ASN A 4 -5.56 -85.65 -15.45
CA ASN A 4 -4.37 -84.77 -15.37
C ASN A 4 -3.97 -84.09 -16.73
N LYS A 5 -3.75 -82.75 -16.70
CA LYS A 5 -3.24 -81.81 -17.75
C LYS A 5 -4.18 -81.46 -18.95
N LEU A 6 -4.52 -80.18 -19.25
CA LEU A 6 -3.78 -79.02 -19.87
C LEU A 6 -3.91 -79.00 -21.43
N THR A 7 -3.97 -77.91 -22.23
CA THR A 7 -3.56 -76.48 -22.08
C THR A 7 -4.20 -75.54 -23.16
N TYR A 8 -4.73 -74.34 -22.81
CA TYR A 8 -4.86 -73.09 -23.65
C TYR A 8 -5.76 -73.12 -24.96
N LEU A 9 -6.30 -72.05 -25.58
CA LEU A 9 -6.53 -70.59 -25.30
C LEU A 9 -7.49 -69.96 -26.38
N LEU A 10 -8.27 -68.89 -26.06
CA LEU A 10 -9.19 -68.10 -26.95
C LEU A 10 -10.41 -68.90 -27.49
N ILE A 11 -11.60 -68.38 -27.87
CA ILE A 11 -12.24 -67.05 -28.06
C ILE A 11 -13.80 -67.27 -28.02
N ILE A 12 -14.77 -66.37 -27.82
CA ILE A 12 -14.91 -64.93 -27.43
C ILE A 12 -16.35 -64.68 -26.87
N LEU A 13 -16.64 -63.48 -26.32
CA LEU A 13 -17.94 -62.89 -25.91
C LEU A 13 -19.00 -63.72 -25.13
N PHE A 14 -19.44 -63.18 -23.99
CA PHE A 14 -20.86 -63.12 -23.63
C PHE A 14 -21.16 -61.86 -22.81
N VAL A 15 -22.36 -61.28 -22.95
CA VAL A 15 -22.80 -60.08 -22.22
C VAL A 15 -23.98 -60.44 -21.31
N SER A 16 -23.87 -60.18 -20.01
CA SER A 16 -25.00 -60.17 -19.08
C SER A 16 -24.69 -59.36 -17.83
N MET A 17 -25.64 -58.53 -17.40
CA MET A 17 -25.56 -57.74 -16.16
C MET A 17 -25.60 -58.63 -14.90
N ILE A 18 -25.06 -58.12 -13.79
CA ILE A 18 -25.79 -58.06 -12.50
C ILE A 18 -25.16 -56.98 -11.61
N SER A 19 -26.00 -56.32 -10.80
CA SER A 19 -25.62 -55.18 -9.97
C SER A 19 -24.85 -55.59 -8.71
N CYS A 20 -23.89 -54.75 -8.29
CA CYS A 20 -23.39 -54.72 -6.92
C CYS A 20 -23.38 -53.27 -6.43
N LYS A 21 -23.85 -53.05 -5.19
CA LYS A 21 -24.05 -51.70 -4.64
C LYS A 21 -22.72 -50.98 -4.42
N GLN A 22 -22.46 -49.91 -5.16
CA GLN A 22 -21.56 -48.87 -4.66
C GLN A 22 -22.32 -48.02 -3.62
N GLN A 23 -21.82 -48.04 -2.39
CA GLN A 23 -22.34 -47.24 -1.29
C GLN A 23 -21.85 -45.81 -1.48
N GLY A 24 -22.69 -44.95 -2.06
CA GLY A 24 -22.35 -43.57 -2.31
C GLY A 24 -22.00 -42.84 -1.02
N LYS A 25 -20.73 -42.52 -0.84
CA LYS A 25 -20.34 -41.39 0.02
C LYS A 25 -20.83 -40.15 -0.70
N SER A 26 -21.93 -39.57 -0.22
CA SER A 26 -22.22 -38.17 -0.47
C SER A 26 -21.17 -37.36 0.30
N ASP A 27 -20.14 -36.90 -0.39
CA ASP A 27 -19.27 -35.86 0.16
C ASP A 27 -20.10 -34.58 0.25
N LEU A 28 -20.82 -34.46 1.37
CA LEU A 28 -21.49 -33.24 1.80
C LEU A 28 -20.40 -32.23 2.12
N ALA A 29 -19.91 -31.56 1.08
CA ALA A 29 -19.17 -30.33 1.22
C ALA A 29 -20.07 -29.35 1.98
N THR A 30 -19.83 -29.24 3.29
CA THR A 30 -20.49 -28.24 4.14
C THR A 30 -19.99 -26.88 3.68
N THR A 31 -20.74 -26.28 2.76
CA THR A 31 -20.53 -24.90 2.31
C THR A 31 -20.53 -24.03 3.57
N LYS A 32 -19.35 -23.49 3.93
CA LYS A 32 -19.20 -22.64 5.11
C LYS A 32 -20.18 -21.48 4.90
N LYS A 33 -21.17 -21.36 5.78
CA LYS A 33 -22.24 -20.37 5.56
C LYS A 33 -21.61 -18.99 5.74
N GLN A 34 -21.60 -18.20 4.67
CA GLN A 34 -21.05 -16.83 4.67
C GLN A 34 -21.47 -16.07 5.94
N LYS A 35 -20.45 -15.66 6.70
CA LYS A 35 -20.57 -14.95 7.99
C LYS A 35 -20.99 -13.50 7.76
N TYR A 36 -20.44 -12.91 6.70
CA TYR A 36 -20.71 -11.54 6.27
C TYR A 36 -21.62 -11.54 5.04
N VAL A 37 -22.62 -10.67 5.03
CA VAL A 37 -23.49 -10.43 3.86
C VAL A 37 -23.41 -8.97 3.44
N ALA A 38 -23.69 -8.68 2.16
CA ALA A 38 -23.48 -7.37 1.53
C ALA A 38 -24.47 -6.27 2.02
N ASN A 39 -24.35 -5.86 3.28
CA ASN A 39 -24.96 -4.67 3.88
C ASN A 39 -24.11 -4.20 5.07
N TRP A 40 -24.04 -2.88 5.28
CA TRP A 40 -23.12 -2.29 6.25
C TRP A 40 -23.34 -2.78 7.70
N ASP A 41 -24.59 -3.04 8.12
CA ASP A 41 -24.91 -3.60 9.45
C ASP A 41 -24.33 -5.01 9.68
N SER A 42 -24.10 -5.78 8.62
CA SER A 42 -23.42 -7.08 8.71
C SER A 42 -21.91 -6.93 8.67
N LEU A 43 -21.39 -5.96 7.92
CA LEU A 43 -19.95 -5.79 7.67
C LEU A 43 -19.26 -5.07 8.83
N ALA A 44 -19.95 -4.13 9.49
CA ALA A 44 -19.51 -3.46 10.73
C ALA A 44 -19.34 -4.41 11.94
N LYS A 45 -19.61 -5.71 11.78
CA LYS A 45 -19.32 -6.79 12.75
C LYS A 45 -17.98 -7.48 12.48
N TYR A 46 -17.20 -6.98 11.54
CA TYR A 46 -15.80 -7.32 11.40
C TYR A 46 -15.01 -6.58 12.49
N GLU A 47 -15.09 -7.13 13.71
CA GLU A 47 -14.34 -6.66 14.87
C GLU A 47 -12.87 -7.04 14.72
N GLU A 48 -12.12 -6.33 13.88
CA GLU A 48 -10.75 -5.89 14.20
C GLU A 48 -10.15 -4.96 13.13
N THR A 49 -9.57 -3.84 13.57
CA THR A 49 -8.43 -3.27 12.82
C THR A 49 -7.26 -4.20 13.07
N ALA A 50 -6.88 -4.98 12.04
CA ALA A 50 -5.89 -6.04 12.11
C ALA A 50 -4.68 -5.67 12.97
N ASN A 51 -4.41 -6.48 14.00
CA ASN A 51 -3.38 -6.21 14.99
C ASN A 51 -2.00 -6.14 14.35
N TRP A 52 -1.73 -7.02 13.37
CA TRP A 52 -0.49 -6.96 12.57
C TRP A 52 -0.26 -5.58 11.93
N PHE A 53 -1.31 -4.87 11.51
CA PHE A 53 -1.19 -3.55 10.85
C PHE A 53 -0.92 -2.42 11.87
N LYS A 54 -1.55 -2.50 13.05
CA LYS A 54 -1.22 -1.62 14.18
C LYS A 54 0.22 -1.81 14.66
N GLU A 55 0.75 -3.04 14.61
CA GLU A 55 2.13 -3.33 14.99
C GLU A 55 3.14 -2.96 13.89
N ALA A 56 2.76 -3.11 12.61
CA ALA A 56 3.64 -2.97 11.46
C ALA A 56 4.28 -1.59 11.29
N LYS A 57 3.50 -0.51 11.49
CA LYS A 57 3.84 0.92 11.30
C LYS A 57 4.33 1.38 9.93
N PHE A 58 5.16 0.59 9.24
CA PHE A 58 5.85 0.97 8.02
C PHE A 58 5.75 -0.13 6.97
N GLY A 59 5.44 0.27 5.74
CA GLY A 59 5.41 -0.60 4.58
C GLY A 59 5.70 0.15 3.28
N ILE A 60 5.83 -0.58 2.17
CA ILE A 60 6.26 -0.03 0.88
C ILE A 60 5.37 -0.50 -0.27
N TYR A 61 5.10 0.37 -1.23
CA TYR A 61 4.45 0.00 -2.49
C TYR A 61 5.09 0.71 -3.70
N ALA A 62 4.59 0.41 -4.90
CA ALA A 62 5.12 1.00 -6.12
C ALA A 62 4.01 1.37 -7.13
N HIS A 63 4.02 2.61 -7.59
CA HIS A 63 3.32 3.06 -8.79
C HIS A 63 4.11 2.65 -10.04
N TRP A 64 3.81 1.47 -10.56
CA TRP A 64 4.54 0.87 -11.68
C TRP A 64 3.63 0.14 -12.67
N GLY A 65 3.90 0.30 -13.95
CA GLY A 65 3.09 -0.25 -15.04
C GLY A 65 3.39 0.45 -16.37
N VAL A 66 2.44 0.42 -17.30
CA VAL A 66 2.55 1.10 -18.61
C VAL A 66 2.76 2.61 -18.44
N LEU A 67 2.19 3.21 -17.39
CA LEU A 67 2.36 4.62 -17.02
C LEU A 67 3.82 5.02 -16.76
N SER A 68 4.71 4.05 -16.49
CA SER A 68 6.14 4.28 -16.27
C SER A 68 6.96 4.34 -17.57
N VAL A 69 6.39 3.96 -18.72
CA VAL A 69 7.08 3.92 -20.02
C VAL A 69 7.52 5.30 -20.53
N PRO A 70 6.69 6.36 -20.48
CA PRO A 70 7.08 7.68 -20.97
C PRO A 70 8.17 8.36 -20.13
N ALA A 71 8.29 7.97 -18.85
CA ALA A 71 9.22 8.51 -17.87
C ALA A 71 9.26 10.06 -17.84
N TYR A 72 8.09 10.69 -17.92
CA TYR A 72 7.95 12.14 -18.06
C TYR A 72 6.77 12.68 -17.24
N ALA A 73 6.95 13.86 -16.66
CA ALA A 73 5.97 14.59 -15.86
C ALA A 73 5.50 13.91 -14.56
N ASN A 74 4.62 12.90 -14.65
CA ASN A 74 4.15 12.09 -13.53
C ASN A 74 3.29 10.88 -13.99
N ASP A 75 2.84 10.08 -13.02
CA ASP A 75 1.80 9.04 -13.09
C ASP A 75 0.47 9.47 -13.75
N TRP A 76 0.17 10.77 -13.83
CA TRP A 76 -0.97 11.31 -14.58
C TRP A 76 -0.65 11.63 -16.06
N TYR A 77 0.54 11.29 -16.57
CA TYR A 77 0.85 11.35 -18.00
C TYR A 77 -0.20 10.67 -18.91
N PRO A 78 -0.75 9.46 -18.60
CA PRO A 78 -1.77 8.83 -19.43
C PRO A 78 -3.04 9.69 -19.63
N ARG A 79 -3.43 10.46 -18.61
CA ARG A 79 -4.45 11.52 -18.75
C ARG A 79 -3.91 12.69 -19.57
N ASN A 80 -2.83 13.30 -19.06
CA ASN A 80 -2.40 14.63 -19.46
C ASN A 80 -1.86 14.70 -20.89
N MET A 81 -1.36 13.58 -21.44
CA MET A 81 -0.91 13.49 -22.84
C MET A 81 -2.03 13.79 -23.85
N HIS A 82 -3.29 13.63 -23.48
CA HIS A 82 -4.45 13.92 -24.34
C HIS A 82 -4.97 15.37 -24.17
N ILE A 83 -4.46 16.15 -23.20
CA ILE A 83 -4.92 17.51 -22.91
C ILE A 83 -4.12 18.51 -23.76
N LYS A 84 -4.66 18.88 -24.92
CA LYS A 84 -4.08 19.85 -25.87
C LYS A 84 -3.55 21.10 -25.16
N GLY A 85 -2.22 21.28 -25.22
CA GLY A 85 -1.49 22.41 -24.61
C GLY A 85 -0.78 22.10 -23.28
N SER A 86 -1.02 20.95 -22.65
CA SER A 86 -0.26 20.50 -21.46
C SER A 86 1.23 20.26 -21.78
N LYS A 87 2.10 20.19 -20.75
CA LYS A 87 3.52 19.84 -20.95
C LYS A 87 3.66 18.41 -21.47
N GLU A 88 2.76 17.53 -21.06
CA GLU A 88 2.69 16.12 -21.42
C GLU A 88 2.27 15.94 -22.89
N TYR A 89 1.25 16.67 -23.36
CA TYR A 89 0.84 16.71 -24.78
C TYR A 89 1.98 17.24 -25.66
N GLN A 90 2.60 18.36 -25.27
CA GLN A 90 3.74 18.94 -26.01
C GLN A 90 4.95 17.99 -26.07
N HIS A 91 5.21 17.26 -24.98
CA HIS A 91 6.22 16.20 -24.97
C HIS A 91 5.81 15.01 -25.85
N HIS A 92 4.53 14.62 -25.83
CA HIS A 92 4.01 13.48 -26.59
C HIS A 92 4.13 13.71 -28.10
N VAL A 93 3.61 14.85 -28.60
CA VAL A 93 3.70 15.28 -30.01
C VAL A 93 5.15 15.36 -30.50
N LYS A 94 6.07 15.77 -29.63
CA LYS A 94 7.50 15.87 -29.96
C LYS A 94 8.23 14.52 -29.99
N THR A 95 7.79 13.54 -29.21
CA THR A 95 8.54 12.29 -28.96
C THR A 95 7.95 11.08 -29.69
N TYR A 96 6.62 11.00 -29.82
CA TYR A 96 5.90 9.81 -30.30
C TYR A 96 5.00 10.10 -31.50
N GLY A 97 4.25 11.22 -31.47
CA GLY A 97 3.29 11.59 -32.52
C GLY A 97 2.09 12.33 -31.92
N GLU A 98 1.09 12.69 -32.73
CA GLU A 98 -0.17 13.22 -32.20
C GLU A 98 -0.91 12.13 -31.39
N PRO A 99 -1.52 12.43 -30.23
CA PRO A 99 -2.24 11.43 -29.43
C PRO A 99 -3.43 10.74 -30.11
N SER A 100 -3.84 11.24 -31.29
CA SER A 100 -4.83 10.63 -32.18
C SER A 100 -4.25 9.54 -33.11
N GLU A 101 -2.92 9.51 -33.27
CA GLU A 101 -2.18 8.56 -34.11
C GLU A 101 -1.31 7.60 -33.28
N PHE A 102 -0.81 8.06 -32.12
CA PHE A 102 -0.15 7.24 -31.09
C PHE A 102 -0.92 7.42 -29.79
N GLY A 103 -1.79 6.47 -29.44
CA GLY A 103 -2.59 6.52 -28.22
C GLY A 103 -1.81 6.03 -27.01
N TYR A 104 -2.35 6.25 -25.80
CA TYR A 104 -1.75 5.66 -24.59
C TYR A 104 -1.58 4.12 -24.67
N HIS A 105 -2.48 3.43 -25.38
CA HIS A 105 -2.42 1.99 -25.60
C HIS A 105 -1.17 1.54 -26.38
N ASP A 106 -0.57 2.40 -27.21
CA ASP A 106 0.65 2.07 -27.96
C ASP A 106 1.92 2.00 -27.09
N PHE A 107 1.84 2.43 -25.82
CA PHE A 107 2.89 2.15 -24.82
C PHE A 107 2.82 0.73 -24.26
N VAL A 108 1.72 -0.01 -24.42
CA VAL A 108 1.58 -1.36 -23.84
C VAL A 108 2.64 -2.35 -24.38
N PRO A 109 2.94 -2.43 -25.69
CA PRO A 109 4.05 -3.26 -26.20
C PRO A 109 5.45 -2.77 -25.81
N MET A 110 5.57 -1.57 -25.26
CA MET A 110 6.83 -1.00 -24.76
C MET A 110 7.05 -1.30 -23.27
N PHE A 111 5.98 -1.58 -22.51
CA PHE A 111 6.09 -2.05 -21.12
C PHE A 111 6.44 -3.53 -21.09
N LYS A 112 7.72 -3.84 -20.87
CA LYS A 112 8.25 -5.21 -21.00
C LYS A 112 8.83 -5.83 -19.74
N ALA A 113 9.01 -5.05 -18.66
CA ALA A 113 9.57 -5.55 -17.40
C ALA A 113 10.90 -6.35 -17.52
N GLU A 114 11.75 -6.03 -18.52
CA GLU A 114 12.92 -6.85 -18.94
C GLU A 114 13.97 -7.11 -17.83
N LYS A 115 13.90 -6.37 -16.72
CA LYS A 115 14.78 -6.43 -15.55
C LYS A 115 14.00 -6.47 -14.22
N PHE A 116 12.71 -6.76 -14.27
CA PHE A 116 11.88 -6.94 -13.07
C PHE A 116 12.18 -8.28 -12.40
N ASN A 117 12.43 -8.24 -11.09
CA ASN A 117 12.58 -9.41 -10.24
C ASN A 117 11.88 -9.15 -8.90
N ALA A 118 10.83 -9.91 -8.62
CA ALA A 118 10.05 -9.80 -7.39
C ALA A 118 10.89 -10.09 -6.13
N GLU A 119 11.87 -11.00 -6.22
CA GLU A 119 12.76 -11.35 -5.11
C GLU A 119 13.71 -10.19 -4.76
N ASP A 120 14.27 -9.49 -5.75
CA ASP A 120 15.12 -8.33 -5.50
C ASP A 120 14.32 -7.18 -4.86
N TRP A 121 13.08 -6.97 -5.29
CA TRP A 121 12.17 -5.98 -4.69
C TRP A 121 11.80 -6.36 -3.25
N ALA A 122 11.33 -7.59 -3.00
CA ALA A 122 10.95 -8.05 -1.67
C ALA A 122 12.14 -8.05 -0.70
N SER A 123 13.33 -8.44 -1.16
CA SER A 123 14.58 -8.36 -0.40
C SER A 123 14.96 -6.91 -0.06
N LEU A 124 14.80 -5.97 -0.98
CA LEU A 124 15.02 -4.54 -0.72
C LEU A 124 14.04 -4.00 0.33
N PHE A 125 12.74 -4.31 0.20
CA PHE A 125 11.70 -3.83 1.11
C PHE A 125 11.84 -4.45 2.51
N GLN A 126 12.20 -5.73 2.62
CA GLN A 126 12.54 -6.35 3.90
C GLN A 126 13.73 -5.65 4.57
N ARG A 127 14.79 -5.38 3.79
CA ARG A 127 16.02 -4.71 4.26
C ARG A 127 15.85 -3.22 4.57
N SER A 128 14.76 -2.60 4.13
CA SER A 128 14.36 -1.25 4.56
C SER A 128 13.47 -1.24 5.80
N GLY A 129 13.22 -2.41 6.41
CA GLY A 129 12.37 -2.54 7.59
C GLY A 129 10.85 -2.52 7.31
N ALA A 130 10.42 -2.66 6.05
CA ALA A 130 8.99 -2.78 5.75
C ALA A 130 8.41 -4.03 6.43
N LYS A 131 7.17 -3.93 6.95
CA LYS A 131 6.41 -5.05 7.52
C LYS A 131 5.22 -5.46 6.64
N PHE A 132 4.79 -4.56 5.77
CA PHE A 132 3.92 -4.85 4.63
C PHE A 132 4.54 -4.30 3.36
N ALA A 133 4.35 -4.99 2.23
CA ALA A 133 4.81 -4.52 0.93
C ALA A 133 3.84 -4.88 -0.21
N GLY A 134 3.91 -4.17 -1.32
CA GLY A 134 2.97 -4.38 -2.43
C GLY A 134 3.20 -3.56 -3.68
N ILE A 135 2.14 -3.44 -4.48
CA ILE A 135 2.12 -2.70 -5.76
C ILE A 135 0.74 -2.05 -5.98
N VAL A 136 0.69 -1.01 -6.81
CA VAL A 136 -0.55 -0.63 -7.50
C VAL A 136 -0.93 -1.75 -8.47
N ALA A 137 -1.94 -2.54 -8.11
CA ALA A 137 -2.41 -3.67 -8.90
C ALA A 137 -3.12 -3.19 -10.17
N GLU A 138 -3.89 -2.10 -10.07
CA GLU A 138 -4.41 -1.34 -11.20
C GLU A 138 -4.57 0.15 -10.83
N HIS A 139 -3.94 1.02 -11.62
CA HIS A 139 -3.99 2.47 -11.47
C HIS A 139 -5.24 3.01 -12.20
N HIS A 140 -5.38 4.33 -12.31
CA HIS A 140 -6.50 4.96 -13.04
C HIS A 140 -6.52 4.66 -14.56
N ASP A 141 -5.43 4.13 -15.11
CA ASP A 141 -5.17 4.04 -16.55
C ASP A 141 -5.78 2.80 -17.22
N GLY A 142 -6.44 1.92 -16.46
CA GLY A 142 -7.13 0.74 -16.96
C GLY A 142 -6.24 -0.50 -17.15
N TRP A 143 -5.00 -0.47 -16.62
CA TRP A 143 -4.01 -1.54 -16.76
C TRP A 143 -3.91 -2.42 -15.50
N SER A 144 -4.07 -3.73 -15.66
CA SER A 144 -4.03 -4.72 -14.58
C SER A 144 -2.68 -5.45 -14.52
N ASN A 145 -1.94 -5.34 -13.42
CA ASN A 145 -0.62 -5.98 -13.22
C ASN A 145 -0.68 -7.48 -12.84
N TRP A 146 -1.76 -8.21 -13.18
CA TRP A 146 -1.99 -9.62 -12.80
C TRP A 146 -2.58 -10.45 -13.94
N ASP A 147 -2.76 -11.76 -13.74
CA ASP A 147 -3.43 -12.64 -14.71
C ASP A 147 -4.96 -12.46 -14.74
N SER A 148 -5.44 -11.32 -15.24
CA SER A 148 -6.88 -11.00 -15.24
C SER A 148 -7.65 -11.76 -16.32
N LYS A 149 -8.86 -12.24 -15.98
CA LYS A 149 -9.81 -12.83 -16.93
C LYS A 149 -10.98 -11.89 -17.27
N THR A 150 -11.08 -10.80 -16.51
CA THR A 150 -12.09 -9.75 -16.65
C THR A 150 -11.57 -8.56 -17.47
N ASN A 151 -10.29 -8.20 -17.30
CA ASN A 151 -9.64 -7.13 -18.06
C ASN A 151 -8.60 -7.70 -19.05
N PRO A 152 -8.78 -7.57 -20.37
CA PRO A 152 -7.77 -7.99 -21.35
C PRO A 152 -6.53 -7.07 -21.38
N TRP A 153 -6.58 -5.87 -20.78
CA TRP A 153 -5.44 -4.97 -20.65
C TRP A 153 -4.61 -5.34 -19.41
N ASN A 154 -4.00 -6.51 -19.46
CA ASN A 154 -3.26 -7.08 -18.34
C ASN A 154 -1.83 -7.51 -18.70
N SER A 155 -0.99 -7.66 -17.68
CA SER A 155 0.44 -7.93 -17.84
C SER A 155 0.79 -9.35 -18.29
N VAL A 156 -0.17 -10.27 -18.38
CA VAL A 156 0.04 -11.66 -18.86
C VAL A 156 -0.36 -11.79 -20.34
N ASP A 157 -1.51 -11.28 -20.74
CA ASP A 157 -1.97 -11.28 -22.13
C ASP A 157 -1.19 -10.28 -23.01
N MET A 158 -0.65 -9.22 -22.42
CA MET A 158 0.06 -8.14 -23.12
C MET A 158 1.37 -7.74 -22.42
N GLY A 159 2.17 -6.89 -23.08
CA GLY A 159 3.34 -6.23 -22.48
C GLY A 159 4.44 -7.20 -22.04
N PRO A 160 4.66 -7.39 -20.72
CA PRO A 160 5.74 -8.24 -20.21
C PRO A 160 5.46 -9.75 -20.24
N HIS A 161 4.20 -10.16 -20.45
CA HIS A 161 3.75 -11.56 -20.37
C HIS A 161 4.12 -12.25 -19.03
N ARG A 162 3.88 -11.55 -17.92
CA ARG A 162 4.19 -11.97 -16.54
C ARG A 162 3.09 -11.55 -15.57
N ASP A 163 2.81 -12.39 -14.58
CA ASP A 163 1.91 -12.08 -13.47
C ASP A 163 2.68 -11.31 -12.39
N ILE A 164 2.73 -9.98 -12.50
CA ILE A 164 3.58 -9.15 -11.63
C ILE A 164 3.07 -9.18 -10.17
N VAL A 165 1.76 -9.11 -9.97
CA VAL A 165 1.12 -9.25 -8.65
C VAL A 165 1.39 -10.64 -8.07
N GLY A 166 1.21 -11.71 -8.84
CA GLY A 166 1.44 -13.09 -8.41
C GLY A 166 2.91 -13.47 -8.21
N GLU A 167 3.86 -12.77 -8.84
CA GLU A 167 5.29 -12.89 -8.52
C GLU A 167 5.64 -12.14 -7.23
N LEU A 168 5.10 -10.92 -7.02
CA LEU A 168 5.34 -10.11 -5.83
C LEU A 168 4.75 -10.72 -4.55
N GLU A 169 3.51 -11.22 -4.62
CA GLU A 169 2.82 -11.90 -3.51
C GLU A 169 3.72 -12.94 -2.82
N LYS A 170 4.22 -13.90 -3.62
CA LYS A 170 5.08 -15.00 -3.15
C LYS A 170 6.38 -14.48 -2.56
N ALA A 171 7.07 -13.58 -3.26
CA ALA A 171 8.34 -13.03 -2.79
C ALA A 171 8.19 -12.24 -1.48
N ILE A 172 7.10 -11.48 -1.33
CA ILE A 172 6.82 -10.66 -0.14
C ILE A 172 6.46 -11.55 1.06
N HIS A 173 5.65 -12.59 0.86
CA HIS A 173 5.36 -13.60 1.89
C HIS A 173 6.59 -14.45 2.26
N GLU A 174 7.44 -14.83 1.30
CA GLU A 174 8.72 -15.52 1.56
C GLU A 174 9.71 -14.67 2.37
N LYS A 175 9.56 -13.33 2.35
CA LYS A 175 10.30 -12.40 3.22
C LYS A 175 9.61 -12.13 4.56
N GLY A 176 8.49 -12.79 4.86
CA GLY A 176 7.75 -12.63 6.12
C GLY A 176 7.05 -11.27 6.25
N MET A 177 6.84 -10.57 5.14
CA MET A 177 6.05 -9.34 5.09
C MET A 177 4.61 -9.64 4.70
N LYS A 178 3.70 -8.75 5.07
CA LYS A 178 2.28 -8.77 4.68
C LYS A 178 2.09 -8.20 3.27
N PHE A 179 1.21 -8.77 2.45
CA PHE A 179 1.07 -8.39 1.04
C PHE A 179 -0.04 -7.33 0.82
N VAL A 180 0.23 -6.37 -0.07
CA VAL A 180 -0.66 -5.22 -0.33
C VAL A 180 -0.95 -5.05 -1.81
N THR A 181 -2.21 -4.75 -2.13
CA THR A 181 -2.65 -4.37 -3.48
C THR A 181 -3.42 -3.06 -3.43
N SER A 182 -3.05 -2.12 -4.31
CA SER A 182 -3.65 -0.79 -4.39
C SER A 182 -4.43 -0.62 -5.71
N PHE A 183 -5.66 -0.12 -5.63
CA PHE A 183 -6.62 -0.02 -6.75
C PHE A 183 -7.17 1.39 -6.91
N HIS A 184 -6.98 1.98 -8.09
CA HIS A 184 -7.41 3.36 -8.39
C HIS A 184 -8.44 3.45 -9.53
N LYS A 185 -8.88 2.29 -10.05
CA LYS A 185 -9.76 2.18 -11.22
C LYS A 185 -11.08 2.93 -11.11
N ALA A 186 -11.58 3.26 -9.91
CA ALA A 186 -12.89 3.89 -9.74
C ALA A 186 -13.08 5.20 -10.54
N ARG A 187 -11.99 5.95 -10.74
CA ARG A 187 -11.93 7.17 -11.56
C ARG A 187 -11.92 6.91 -13.08
N THR A 188 -11.62 5.70 -13.56
CA THR A 188 -11.47 5.38 -14.99
C THR A 188 -12.79 5.48 -15.76
N LEU A 189 -13.93 5.24 -15.11
CA LEU A 189 -15.26 5.27 -15.74
C LEU A 189 -15.56 6.63 -16.40
N GLN A 190 -15.83 6.62 -17.71
CA GLN A 190 -16.19 7.83 -18.44
C GLN A 190 -17.66 8.22 -18.19
N VAL A 191 -17.89 9.39 -17.59
CA VAL A 191 -19.25 9.87 -17.23
C VAL A 191 -19.70 11.11 -18.01
N PHE A 192 -18.82 11.77 -18.77
CA PHE A 192 -19.12 13.04 -19.45
C PHE A 192 -19.19 12.98 -20.98
N GLN A 193 -19.34 11.78 -21.56
CA GLN A 193 -19.52 11.54 -23.02
C GLN A 193 -20.56 12.48 -23.68
N LYS A 194 -21.57 12.93 -22.91
CA LYS A 194 -22.70 13.76 -23.37
C LYS A 194 -22.69 15.21 -22.83
N ASP A 195 -21.63 15.61 -22.12
CA ASP A 195 -21.48 16.95 -21.52
C ASP A 195 -20.11 17.54 -21.87
N SER A 196 -20.06 18.25 -23.01
CA SER A 196 -18.82 18.86 -23.51
C SER A 196 -18.29 20.01 -22.64
N SER A 197 -19.03 20.47 -21.63
CA SER A 197 -18.50 21.39 -20.63
C SER A 197 -17.57 20.72 -19.62
N LYS A 198 -17.58 19.38 -19.55
CA LYS A 198 -16.83 18.56 -18.56
C LYS A 198 -15.89 17.52 -19.20
N TRP A 199 -15.61 17.62 -20.50
CA TRP A 199 -14.69 16.72 -21.18
C TRP A 199 -13.23 16.74 -20.64
N LEU A 200 -12.86 17.78 -19.87
CA LEU A 200 -11.56 17.90 -19.18
C LEU A 200 -11.67 17.82 -17.63
N ASP A 201 -12.84 17.46 -17.09
CA ASP A 201 -13.07 17.22 -15.66
C ASP A 201 -12.34 15.92 -15.23
N ASP A 202 -11.77 15.86 -14.02
CA ASP A 202 -10.96 14.73 -13.54
C ASP A 202 -11.77 13.63 -12.86
N THR A 203 -13.08 13.81 -12.71
CA THR A 203 -14.03 12.78 -12.26
C THR A 203 -14.04 11.55 -13.18
N SER A 204 -13.66 11.72 -14.44
CA SER A 204 -13.28 10.64 -15.35
C SER A 204 -11.80 10.79 -15.72
N TYR A 205 -10.98 9.77 -15.50
CA TYR A 205 -9.53 9.88 -15.59
C TYR A 205 -9.01 10.19 -16.99
N PHE A 206 -9.62 9.64 -18.04
CA PHE A 206 -9.31 10.05 -19.41
C PHE A 206 -10.23 11.19 -19.86
N PRO A 207 -9.69 12.25 -20.50
CA PRO A 207 -10.52 13.31 -21.06
C PRO A 207 -11.26 12.79 -22.30
N TYR A 208 -12.51 13.22 -22.50
CA TYR A 208 -13.31 12.79 -23.64
C TYR A 208 -13.13 13.77 -24.80
N ASP A 209 -12.43 13.36 -25.85
CA ASP A 209 -12.28 14.14 -27.10
C ASP A 209 -12.71 13.22 -28.26
N PRO A 210 -13.78 13.55 -29.03
CA PRO A 210 -14.26 12.72 -30.14
C PRO A 210 -13.23 12.38 -31.22
N ASP A 211 -12.14 13.17 -31.32
CA ASP A 211 -11.05 12.97 -32.27
C ASP A 211 -9.90 12.12 -31.69
N MET A 212 -10.06 11.52 -30.49
CA MET A 212 -9.02 10.80 -29.76
C MET A 212 -9.41 9.36 -29.38
N PRO A 213 -8.45 8.43 -29.19
CA PRO A 213 -8.69 7.09 -28.67
C PRO A 213 -9.46 7.06 -27.34
N THR A 214 -9.35 8.12 -26.53
CA THR A 214 -10.04 8.26 -25.23
C THR A 214 -11.56 8.42 -25.33
N SER A 215 -12.15 8.54 -26.52
CA SER A 215 -13.60 8.40 -26.76
C SER A 215 -13.98 7.12 -27.52
N SER A 216 -13.03 6.20 -27.74
CA SER A 216 -13.24 5.04 -28.62
C SER A 216 -14.34 4.10 -28.10
N SER A 217 -15.18 3.65 -29.05
CA SER A 217 -16.21 2.62 -28.85
C SER A 217 -15.80 1.25 -29.39
N ASP A 218 -14.53 1.08 -29.79
CA ASP A 218 -13.96 -0.25 -30.05
C ASP A 218 -14.06 -1.15 -28.81
N SER A 219 -14.31 -2.44 -29.02
CA SER A 219 -14.55 -3.42 -27.95
C SER A 219 -13.38 -3.63 -26.99
N LEU A 220 -12.16 -3.31 -27.40
CA LEU A 220 -10.97 -3.45 -26.58
C LEU A 220 -10.57 -2.09 -25.98
N LEU A 221 -10.42 -1.05 -26.81
CA LEU A 221 -10.02 0.30 -26.36
C LEU A 221 -11.04 0.93 -25.40
N SER A 222 -12.35 0.65 -25.56
CA SER A 222 -13.36 1.18 -24.65
C SER A 222 -13.24 0.66 -23.21
N ILE A 223 -12.60 -0.50 -22.99
CA ILE A 223 -12.34 -1.04 -21.66
C ILE A 223 -11.23 -0.22 -20.98
N LEU A 224 -10.07 -0.06 -21.63
CA LEU A 224 -8.92 0.71 -21.13
C LEU A 224 -9.32 2.15 -20.79
N TYR A 225 -10.02 2.82 -21.70
CA TYR A 225 -10.43 4.22 -21.55
C TYR A 225 -11.76 4.40 -20.79
N GLY A 226 -12.33 3.33 -20.21
CA GLY A 226 -13.54 3.41 -19.39
C GLY A 226 -14.82 3.85 -20.11
N ASN A 227 -14.89 3.73 -21.44
CA ASN A 227 -16.03 4.10 -22.30
C ASN A 227 -17.15 3.04 -22.36
N ILE A 228 -17.11 2.04 -21.48
CA ILE A 228 -18.12 0.97 -21.37
C ILE A 228 -19.38 1.44 -20.59
N PRO A 229 -20.53 0.77 -20.75
CA PRO A 229 -21.72 1.02 -19.93
C PRO A 229 -21.44 0.90 -18.43
N LYS A 230 -22.03 1.77 -17.61
CA LYS A 230 -21.74 1.87 -16.16
C LYS A 230 -21.97 0.56 -15.43
N GLU A 231 -23.04 -0.13 -15.80
CA GLU A 231 -23.42 -1.44 -15.24
C GLU A 231 -22.32 -2.47 -15.50
N LYS A 232 -21.76 -2.48 -16.71
CA LYS A 232 -20.65 -3.38 -17.07
C LYS A 232 -19.34 -2.95 -16.40
N PHE A 233 -19.11 -1.67 -16.20
CA PHE A 233 -17.98 -1.17 -15.39
C PHE A 233 -18.07 -1.62 -13.93
N TYR A 234 -19.25 -1.56 -13.31
CA TYR A 234 -19.46 -2.01 -11.93
C TYR A 234 -19.36 -3.53 -11.77
N GLU A 235 -19.75 -4.30 -12.79
CA GLU A 235 -19.46 -5.74 -12.86
C GLU A 235 -17.96 -5.99 -12.93
N ASN A 236 -17.25 -5.33 -13.85
CA ASN A 236 -15.80 -5.49 -14.02
C ASN A 236 -15.03 -5.15 -12.75
N TRP A 237 -15.25 -3.98 -12.17
CA TRP A 237 -14.59 -3.51 -10.94
C TRP A 237 -14.72 -4.51 -9.79
N LEU A 238 -15.90 -5.14 -9.64
CA LEU A 238 -16.13 -6.14 -8.60
C LEU A 238 -15.48 -7.49 -8.94
N SER A 239 -15.51 -7.92 -10.20
CA SER A 239 -14.87 -9.16 -10.65
C SER A 239 -13.34 -9.09 -10.62
N GLU A 240 -12.75 -7.93 -10.90
CA GLU A 240 -11.30 -7.69 -10.85
C GLU A 240 -10.78 -7.71 -9.40
N LEU A 241 -11.54 -7.13 -8.46
CA LEU A 241 -11.27 -7.28 -7.03
C LEU A 241 -11.42 -8.74 -6.56
N HIS A 242 -12.47 -9.43 -7.02
CA HIS A 242 -12.67 -10.86 -6.72
C HIS A 242 -11.53 -11.73 -7.25
N GLU A 243 -11.05 -11.48 -8.48
CA GLU A 243 -9.87 -12.13 -9.04
C GLU A 243 -8.64 -11.94 -8.13
N VAL A 244 -8.35 -10.72 -7.67
CA VAL A 244 -7.16 -10.48 -6.84
C VAL A 244 -7.31 -11.04 -5.43
N ILE A 245 -8.51 -10.96 -4.82
CA ILE A 245 -8.80 -11.57 -3.52
C ILE A 245 -8.55 -13.08 -3.57
N HIS A 246 -9.13 -13.78 -4.53
CA HIS A 246 -9.13 -15.25 -4.56
C HIS A 246 -7.92 -15.87 -5.27
N GLN A 247 -7.13 -15.11 -6.04
CA GLN A 247 -5.85 -15.59 -6.60
C GLN A 247 -4.62 -15.25 -5.73
N TYR A 248 -4.61 -14.10 -5.06
CA TYR A 248 -3.40 -13.57 -4.38
C TYR A 248 -3.61 -13.25 -2.90
N GLY A 249 -4.85 -13.32 -2.39
CA GLY A 249 -5.15 -13.24 -0.97
C GLY A 249 -4.45 -12.11 -0.20
N PRO A 250 -4.50 -10.84 -0.65
CA PRO A 250 -3.82 -9.73 0.00
C PRO A 250 -4.17 -9.60 1.49
N ASP A 251 -3.28 -8.97 2.25
CA ASP A 251 -3.51 -8.61 3.64
C ASP A 251 -4.08 -7.19 3.77
N LEU A 252 -3.72 -6.28 2.86
CA LEU A 252 -4.32 -4.95 2.73
C LEU A 252 -4.77 -4.69 1.29
N ILE A 253 -6.02 -4.24 1.13
CA ILE A 253 -6.54 -3.67 -0.11
C ILE A 253 -6.70 -2.17 0.08
N TYR A 254 -5.94 -1.40 -0.69
CA TYR A 254 -5.97 0.06 -0.68
C TYR A 254 -6.83 0.57 -1.82
N PHE A 255 -7.66 1.58 -1.56
CA PHE A 255 -8.36 2.32 -2.61
C PHE A 255 -7.96 3.78 -2.65
N ASP A 256 -7.69 4.26 -3.86
CA ASP A 256 -7.65 5.69 -4.14
C ASP A 256 -9.06 6.28 -4.31
N SER A 257 -9.11 7.60 -4.36
CA SER A 257 -10.25 8.47 -4.61
C SER A 257 -11.22 8.06 -5.72
N LYS A 258 -12.47 8.55 -5.59
CA LYS A 258 -13.62 8.36 -6.48
C LYS A 258 -14.33 7.01 -6.33
N LEU A 259 -14.16 6.37 -5.16
CA LEU A 259 -15.08 5.33 -4.68
C LEU A 259 -16.51 5.85 -4.45
N ASP A 260 -16.76 7.17 -4.43
CA ASP A 260 -18.11 7.73 -4.51
C ASP A 260 -18.84 7.39 -5.83
N LYS A 261 -18.10 7.00 -6.88
CA LYS A 261 -18.66 6.61 -8.19
C LYS A 261 -19.04 5.14 -8.29
N ILE A 262 -18.59 4.31 -7.35
CA ILE A 262 -18.98 2.91 -7.23
C ILE A 262 -20.18 2.81 -6.27
N PRO A 263 -21.33 2.25 -6.71
CA PRO A 263 -22.52 2.16 -5.84
C PRO A 263 -22.23 1.40 -4.55
N ASP A 264 -22.80 1.85 -3.42
CA ASP A 264 -22.62 1.18 -2.12
C ASP A 264 -23.04 -0.29 -2.13
N SER A 265 -24.03 -0.66 -2.96
CA SER A 265 -24.47 -2.05 -3.18
C SER A 265 -23.48 -2.92 -3.98
N ILE A 266 -22.43 -2.32 -4.53
CA ILE A 266 -21.29 -2.97 -5.18
C ILE A 266 -20.08 -2.95 -4.22
N LYS A 267 -19.79 -1.81 -3.58
CA LYS A 267 -18.76 -1.71 -2.52
C LYS A 267 -19.02 -2.71 -1.39
N ALA A 268 -20.26 -2.81 -0.90
CA ALA A 268 -20.65 -3.78 0.14
C ALA A 268 -20.55 -5.26 -0.31
N LYS A 269 -20.57 -5.56 -1.61
CA LYS A 269 -20.30 -6.92 -2.12
C LYS A 269 -18.81 -7.24 -2.04
N PHE A 270 -17.96 -6.31 -2.48
CA PHE A 270 -16.51 -6.44 -2.36
C PHE A 270 -16.09 -6.66 -0.89
N VAL A 271 -16.57 -5.81 0.04
CA VAL A 271 -16.24 -5.95 1.47
C VAL A 271 -16.77 -7.27 2.03
N ALA A 272 -17.97 -7.72 1.62
CA ALA A 272 -18.50 -9.02 2.04
C ALA A 272 -17.67 -10.20 1.51
N ASP A 273 -17.21 -10.15 0.26
CA ASP A 273 -16.36 -11.18 -0.33
C ASP A 273 -15.01 -11.25 0.38
N TYR A 274 -14.32 -10.11 0.54
CA TYR A 274 -13.01 -10.05 1.19
C TYR A 274 -13.06 -10.46 2.68
N PHE A 275 -14.11 -10.08 3.42
CA PHE A 275 -14.26 -10.50 4.82
C PHE A 275 -14.67 -11.98 4.97
N ASN A 276 -15.40 -12.57 4.02
CA ASN A 276 -15.63 -14.02 4.03
C ASN A 276 -14.37 -14.78 3.61
N TYR A 277 -13.60 -14.29 2.63
CA TYR A 277 -12.29 -14.85 2.27
C TYR A 277 -11.33 -14.86 3.48
N ALA A 278 -11.29 -13.76 4.24
CA ALA A 278 -10.51 -13.64 5.48
C ALA A 278 -10.93 -14.68 6.54
N GLU A 279 -12.23 -14.82 6.79
CA GLU A 279 -12.84 -15.83 7.68
C GLU A 279 -12.65 -17.27 7.18
N GLU A 280 -12.53 -17.49 5.88
CA GLU A 280 -12.29 -18.81 5.28
C GLU A 280 -10.82 -19.24 5.34
N ASN A 281 -9.89 -18.29 5.32
CA ASN A 281 -8.44 -18.51 5.34
C ASN A 281 -7.76 -18.16 6.69
N ASP A 282 -8.54 -17.96 7.76
CA ASP A 282 -8.06 -17.70 9.13
C ASP A 282 -7.07 -16.52 9.23
N LYS A 283 -7.38 -15.41 8.57
CA LYS A 283 -6.50 -14.21 8.51
C LYS A 283 -7.21 -12.89 8.81
N GLU A 284 -6.48 -11.97 9.45
CA GLU A 284 -6.88 -10.56 9.55
C GLU A 284 -6.53 -9.80 8.26
N VAL A 285 -7.52 -9.14 7.66
CA VAL A 285 -7.38 -8.23 6.51
C VAL A 285 -7.64 -6.76 6.88
N VAL A 286 -7.11 -5.85 6.06
CA VAL A 286 -7.31 -4.39 6.14
C VAL A 286 -7.85 -3.85 4.82
N ILE A 287 -8.72 -2.84 4.89
CA ILE A 287 -9.17 -2.02 3.76
C ILE A 287 -8.85 -0.56 4.09
N THR A 288 -8.38 0.23 3.13
CA THR A 288 -8.25 1.70 3.28
C THR A 288 -9.07 2.47 2.24
N HIS A 289 -9.43 3.71 2.55
CA HIS A 289 -10.14 4.63 1.67
C HIS A 289 -9.65 6.08 1.85
N LYS A 290 -9.85 6.91 0.83
CA LYS A 290 -9.70 8.37 0.92
C LYS A 290 -11.06 9.06 1.05
N GLU A 291 -11.04 10.34 1.44
CA GLU A 291 -12.18 11.27 1.41
C GLU A 291 -13.49 10.74 2.09
N GLY A 292 -13.40 9.84 3.08
CA GLY A 292 -14.56 9.18 3.70
C GLY A 292 -15.41 8.27 2.78
N GLU A 293 -14.89 7.81 1.64
CA GLU A 293 -15.68 7.11 0.60
C GLU A 293 -16.09 5.66 0.93
N LEU A 294 -15.60 5.11 2.05
CA LEU A 294 -16.06 3.86 2.67
C LEU A 294 -16.34 4.06 4.18
N PRO A 295 -17.24 3.27 4.80
CA PRO A 295 -17.48 3.37 6.23
C PRO A 295 -16.25 3.02 7.08
N LYS A 296 -15.95 3.84 8.11
CA LYS A 296 -14.90 3.59 9.10
C LYS A 296 -15.08 2.31 9.92
N SER A 297 -16.30 1.76 9.94
CA SER A 297 -16.61 0.46 10.55
C SER A 297 -16.15 -0.75 9.74
N VAL A 298 -15.62 -0.55 8.52
CA VAL A 298 -15.09 -1.64 7.66
C VAL A 298 -13.74 -1.31 7.02
N SER A 299 -13.20 -0.12 7.25
CA SER A 299 -11.99 0.38 6.57
C SER A 299 -11.35 1.54 7.33
N LEU A 300 -10.07 1.80 7.07
CA LEU A 300 -9.33 2.90 7.66
C LEU A 300 -9.24 4.09 6.70
N GLU A 301 -9.20 5.29 7.25
CA GLU A 301 -8.93 6.49 6.46
C GLU A 301 -7.44 6.57 6.09
N ASP A 302 -7.20 6.88 4.81
CA ASP A 302 -5.89 7.14 4.23
C ASP A 302 -5.74 8.62 3.87
N LEU A 303 -4.58 9.19 4.19
CA LEU A 303 -4.27 10.59 3.96
C LEU A 303 -3.12 10.75 2.96
N GLU A 304 -3.44 10.84 1.66
CA GLU A 304 -2.43 11.03 0.61
C GLU A 304 -1.50 12.21 0.90
N LYS A 305 -0.20 11.93 1.05
CA LYS A 305 0.86 12.87 1.41
C LYS A 305 0.43 13.81 2.53
N GLY A 306 -0.16 13.19 3.54
CA GLY A 306 -1.07 13.83 4.46
C GLY A 306 -0.98 13.24 5.85
N ARG A 307 -1.27 14.05 6.86
CA ARG A 307 -1.04 13.68 8.26
C ARG A 307 -2.09 14.30 9.15
N MET A 308 -2.33 13.69 10.31
CA MET A 308 -3.02 14.36 11.40
C MET A 308 -2.11 15.44 12.01
N ASN A 309 -2.66 16.59 12.43
CA ASN A 309 -1.92 17.59 13.21
C ASN A 309 -1.81 17.23 14.70
N THR A 310 -2.71 16.36 15.18
CA THR A 310 -2.83 15.95 16.58
C THR A 310 -2.86 14.42 16.72
N LYS A 311 -2.83 13.94 17.96
CA LYS A 311 -2.95 12.53 18.32
C LYS A 311 -4.41 12.08 18.16
N THR A 312 -4.67 11.00 17.41
CA THR A 312 -6.02 10.43 17.26
C THR A 312 -6.28 9.24 18.19
N GLU A 313 -7.55 8.82 18.24
CA GLU A 313 -7.99 7.53 18.81
C GLU A 313 -8.18 6.48 17.69
N GLU A 314 -8.81 6.87 16.57
CA GLU A 314 -8.83 6.09 15.34
C GLU A 314 -7.41 5.87 14.79
N TYR A 315 -7.15 4.69 14.24
CA TYR A 315 -5.93 4.37 13.51
C TYR A 315 -6.08 4.77 12.04
N TRP A 316 -5.02 5.27 11.40
CA TRP A 316 -5.05 5.80 10.04
C TRP A 316 -3.83 5.38 9.22
N LEU A 317 -3.95 5.41 7.90
CA LEU A 317 -2.82 5.28 6.98
C LEU A 317 -2.48 6.65 6.38
N THR A 318 -1.24 6.80 5.96
CA THR A 318 -0.89 7.75 4.90
C THR A 318 0.09 7.09 3.96
N ASP A 319 -0.09 7.32 2.66
CA ASP A 319 0.94 7.14 1.69
C ASP A 319 1.73 8.43 1.41
N GLU A 320 3.04 8.29 1.27
CA GLU A 320 3.99 9.31 0.83
C GLU A 320 5.02 8.60 -0.05
N THR A 321 5.83 9.32 -0.83
CA THR A 321 6.77 8.74 -1.78
C THR A 321 8.22 9.12 -1.48
N VAL A 322 9.18 8.30 -1.90
CA VAL A 322 10.63 8.65 -1.88
C VAL A 322 10.95 9.87 -2.75
N SER A 323 10.04 10.22 -3.67
CA SER A 323 10.22 11.25 -4.69
C SER A 323 9.63 12.62 -4.35
N VAL A 324 9.83 13.57 -5.26
CA VAL A 324 9.27 14.93 -5.23
C VAL A 324 8.46 15.16 -6.52
N GLY A 325 7.13 15.18 -6.40
CA GLY A 325 6.21 15.64 -7.45
C GLY A 325 5.57 14.60 -8.37
N SER A 326 5.98 13.33 -8.29
CA SER A 326 5.41 12.20 -9.06
C SER A 326 5.50 10.91 -8.26
N TRP A 327 4.46 10.09 -8.26
CA TRP A 327 4.49 8.73 -7.72
C TRP A 327 5.25 7.76 -8.64
N SER A 328 5.15 7.93 -9.96
CA SER A 328 5.89 7.11 -10.93
C SER A 328 7.27 7.68 -11.30
N TYR A 329 8.10 6.87 -11.97
CA TYR A 329 9.44 7.28 -12.39
C TYR A 329 9.41 8.33 -13.51
N THR A 330 10.18 9.41 -13.35
CA THR A 330 10.51 10.35 -14.44
C THR A 330 12.02 10.49 -14.62
N ASN A 331 12.45 10.96 -15.79
CA ASN A 331 13.87 11.22 -16.08
C ASN A 331 14.47 12.38 -15.25
N ASP A 332 13.62 13.24 -14.68
CA ASP A 332 13.94 14.43 -13.89
C ASP A 332 13.50 14.30 -12.41
N LEU A 333 13.20 13.08 -11.95
CA LEU A 333 12.61 12.79 -10.65
C LEU A 333 13.51 13.25 -9.48
N GLY A 334 13.09 14.31 -8.78
CA GLY A 334 13.68 14.68 -7.50
C GLY A 334 13.34 13.67 -6.40
N LEU A 335 14.21 13.52 -5.40
CA LEU A 335 14.05 12.61 -4.27
C LEU A 335 14.14 13.34 -2.92
N LYS A 336 13.48 12.80 -1.89
CA LYS A 336 13.67 13.16 -0.48
C LYS A 336 14.93 12.48 0.08
N THR A 337 15.38 12.89 1.26
CA THR A 337 16.40 12.15 2.03
C THR A 337 15.78 10.99 2.82
N ALA A 338 16.61 10.08 3.35
CA ALA A 338 16.16 9.09 4.33
C ALA A 338 15.65 9.75 5.61
N ASP A 339 16.39 10.74 6.11
CA ASP A 339 16.05 11.62 7.25
C ASP A 339 14.62 12.19 7.16
N GLU A 340 14.27 12.83 6.04
CA GLU A 340 12.93 13.39 5.79
C GLU A 340 11.80 12.35 5.86
N ILE A 341 12.10 11.08 5.58
CA ILE A 341 11.13 9.98 5.61
C ILE A 341 11.07 9.34 7.01
N ILE A 342 12.19 9.29 7.73
CA ILE A 342 12.26 8.90 9.15
C ILE A 342 11.45 9.89 9.99
N ASP A 343 11.66 11.19 9.82
CA ASP A 343 10.89 12.25 10.47
C ASP A 343 9.37 12.11 10.24
N VAL A 344 8.97 11.86 8.99
CA VAL A 344 7.57 11.66 8.62
C VAL A 344 7.01 10.40 9.29
N LEU A 345 7.73 9.27 9.23
CA LEU A 345 7.34 8.01 9.91
C LEU A 345 7.15 8.21 11.42
N VAL A 346 8.10 8.87 12.08
CA VAL A 346 8.09 9.10 13.53
C VAL A 346 6.91 10.01 13.92
N ASP A 347 6.67 11.10 13.18
CA ASP A 347 5.54 12.00 13.41
C ASP A 347 4.18 11.28 13.21
N ILE A 348 4.05 10.43 12.19
CA ILE A 348 2.86 9.59 11.93
C ILE A 348 2.60 8.62 13.09
N VAL A 349 3.60 7.83 13.49
CA VAL A 349 3.44 6.77 14.50
C VAL A 349 3.10 7.37 15.87
N SER A 350 3.70 8.50 16.24
CA SER A 350 3.38 9.23 17.48
C SER A 350 1.91 9.71 17.55
N LYS A 351 1.26 9.86 16.39
CA LYS A 351 -0.11 10.35 16.21
C LYS A 351 -1.11 9.25 15.85
N ASN A 352 -0.76 7.97 16.08
CA ASN A 352 -1.62 6.79 15.87
C ASN A 352 -1.83 6.40 14.39
N GLY A 353 -0.85 6.64 13.52
CA GLY A 353 -0.91 6.21 12.12
C GLY A 353 0.12 5.14 11.73
N ALA A 354 0.04 4.71 10.47
CA ALA A 354 1.06 3.95 9.74
C ALA A 354 1.43 4.66 8.43
N LEU A 355 2.67 4.46 7.97
CA LEU A 355 3.21 5.00 6.70
C LEU A 355 3.32 3.89 5.65
N MET A 356 2.80 4.16 4.45
CA MET A 356 3.00 3.34 3.26
C MET A 356 3.83 4.11 2.21
N LEU A 357 5.12 3.83 2.15
CA LEU A 357 6.06 4.58 1.33
C LEU A 357 6.10 4.06 -0.13
N ASN A 358 5.80 4.91 -1.09
CA ASN A 358 5.90 4.60 -2.51
C ASN A 358 7.36 4.71 -3.02
N VAL A 359 7.81 3.72 -3.78
CA VAL A 359 8.95 3.83 -4.70
C VAL A 359 8.49 4.02 -6.15
N SER A 360 9.40 4.53 -6.99
CA SER A 360 9.15 4.89 -8.39
C SER A 360 10.08 4.10 -9.32
N PRO A 361 9.74 2.84 -9.69
CA PRO A 361 10.57 2.00 -10.56
C PRO A 361 10.49 2.42 -12.04
N LYS A 362 11.56 2.18 -12.79
CA LYS A 362 11.59 2.42 -14.24
C LYS A 362 10.76 1.36 -14.97
N ALA A 363 10.25 1.63 -16.17
CA ALA A 363 9.43 0.70 -16.98
C ALA A 363 10.04 -0.70 -17.23
N ASN A 364 11.36 -0.87 -17.06
CA ASN A 364 12.01 -2.18 -17.16
C ASN A 364 12.04 -2.97 -15.84
N GLY A 365 11.57 -2.43 -14.71
CA GLY A 365 11.50 -3.11 -13.41
C GLY A 365 12.64 -2.79 -12.44
N ILE A 366 13.60 -1.94 -12.82
CA ILE A 366 14.62 -1.44 -11.88
C ILE A 366 14.01 -0.38 -10.96
N ILE A 367 14.08 -0.60 -9.65
CA ILE A 367 14.04 0.48 -8.65
C ILE A 367 15.40 1.20 -8.70
N PRO A 368 15.45 2.51 -9.00
CA PRO A 368 16.70 3.27 -9.12
C PRO A 368 17.61 3.19 -7.88
N GLU A 369 18.94 3.16 -8.08
CA GLU A 369 19.94 2.94 -7.02
C GLU A 369 19.93 4.03 -5.92
N ASP A 370 19.54 5.26 -6.27
CA ASP A 370 19.33 6.37 -5.34
C ASP A 370 18.12 6.14 -4.42
N GLN A 371 17.00 5.64 -4.96
CA GLN A 371 15.86 5.18 -4.16
C GLN A 371 16.21 3.95 -3.31
N GLN A 372 16.98 2.99 -3.85
CA GLN A 372 17.47 1.85 -3.07
C GLN A 372 18.34 2.31 -1.89
N LYS A 373 19.21 3.31 -2.10
CA LYS A 373 20.04 3.89 -1.05
C LYS A 373 19.19 4.47 0.08
N ILE A 374 18.19 5.31 -0.25
CA ILE A 374 17.25 5.90 0.72
C ILE A 374 16.58 4.81 1.55
N LEU A 375 16.04 3.78 0.91
CA LEU A 375 15.41 2.63 1.59
C LEU A 375 16.37 1.88 2.52
N LEU A 376 17.62 1.67 2.11
CA LEU A 376 18.64 0.99 2.93
C LEU A 376 19.21 1.87 4.05
N GLU A 377 19.04 3.19 3.99
CA GLU A 377 19.37 4.11 5.09
C GLU A 377 18.26 4.14 6.14
N ILE A 378 16.99 4.19 5.71
CA ILE A 378 15.81 3.98 6.57
C ILE A 378 15.89 2.61 7.29
N GLY A 379 16.30 1.56 6.56
CA GLY A 379 16.45 0.20 7.11
C GLY A 379 17.46 0.09 8.25
N LYS A 380 18.64 0.72 8.12
CA LYS A 380 19.65 0.77 9.20
C LYS A 380 19.13 1.51 10.43
N TRP A 381 18.43 2.62 10.22
CA TRP A 381 17.82 3.37 11.30
C TRP A 381 16.80 2.52 12.06
N LEU A 382 15.96 1.75 11.34
CA LEU A 382 14.98 0.83 11.92
C LEU A 382 15.59 -0.44 12.53
N GLU A 383 16.83 -0.81 12.18
CA GLU A 383 17.58 -1.90 12.83
C GLU A 383 17.99 -1.52 14.27
N VAL A 384 18.37 -0.27 14.50
CA VAL A 384 18.73 0.26 15.83
C VAL A 384 17.49 0.74 16.61
N ASN A 385 16.66 1.57 15.98
CA ASN A 385 15.59 2.33 16.64
C ASN A 385 14.20 1.65 16.53
N GLY A 386 14.12 0.47 15.91
CA GLY A 386 12.85 -0.20 15.59
C GLY A 386 11.96 -0.52 16.80
N GLU A 387 12.50 -0.71 18.01
CA GLU A 387 11.66 -0.96 19.19
C GLU A 387 10.83 0.26 19.63
N ALA A 388 11.24 1.47 19.22
CA ALA A 388 10.49 2.72 19.38
C ALA A 388 9.40 2.93 18.32
N ILE A 389 9.31 2.03 17.32
CA ILE A 389 8.34 2.08 16.23
C ILE A 389 7.40 0.86 16.29
N TYR A 390 7.92 -0.34 16.08
CA TYR A 390 7.12 -1.55 15.86
C TYR A 390 6.38 -2.01 17.11
N GLY A 391 5.06 -2.21 17.01
CA GLY A 391 4.21 -2.59 18.15
C GLY A 391 4.16 -1.56 19.27
N THR A 392 4.43 -0.28 18.97
CA THR A 392 4.22 0.83 19.91
C THR A 392 2.82 1.43 19.79
N ASN A 393 2.37 2.09 20.85
CA ASN A 393 1.17 2.93 20.90
C ASN A 393 1.57 4.40 21.10
N THR A 394 0.63 5.32 20.91
CA THR A 394 0.86 6.74 21.23
C THR A 394 1.00 6.95 22.74
N TRP A 395 1.91 7.80 23.19
CA TRP A 395 1.97 8.22 24.59
C TRP A 395 0.87 9.26 24.93
N LYS A 396 0.86 9.79 26.17
CA LYS A 396 -0.12 10.80 26.65
C LYS A 396 -0.14 12.08 25.80
N VAL A 397 0.98 12.40 25.15
CA VAL A 397 1.15 13.46 24.14
C VAL A 397 1.95 12.86 22.99
N PHE A 398 1.74 13.36 21.76
CA PHE A 398 2.48 12.86 20.59
C PHE A 398 3.90 13.45 20.46
N GLY A 399 4.15 14.64 21.02
CA GLY A 399 5.43 15.32 20.91
C GLY A 399 5.47 16.68 21.60
N GLU A 400 6.66 17.28 21.60
CA GLU A 400 6.93 18.68 21.96
C GLU A 400 7.97 19.27 20.99
N GLY A 401 8.00 20.58 20.77
CA GLY A 401 8.95 21.21 19.84
C GLY A 401 8.51 22.56 19.27
N PRO A 402 9.36 23.23 18.47
CA PRO A 402 9.02 24.48 17.80
C PRO A 402 8.17 24.30 16.53
N THR A 403 8.18 23.13 15.88
CA THR A 403 7.63 22.96 14.54
C THR A 403 6.18 22.47 14.58
N ILE A 404 5.26 23.40 14.33
CA ILE A 404 3.81 23.16 14.38
C ILE A 404 3.26 22.80 12.99
N GLN A 405 2.47 21.72 12.93
CA GLN A 405 1.61 21.42 11.79
C GLN A 405 0.22 22.01 12.08
N GLU A 406 -0.17 23.08 11.37
CA GLU A 406 -1.43 23.77 11.65
C GLU A 406 -2.69 22.94 11.34
N LYS A 407 -2.69 22.17 10.23
CA LYS A 407 -3.86 21.44 9.72
C LYS A 407 -3.62 19.93 9.59
N SER A 408 -4.66 19.14 9.86
CA SER A 408 -4.75 17.76 9.35
C SER A 408 -5.17 17.76 7.87
N GLY A 409 -4.90 16.66 7.17
CA GLY A 409 -5.47 16.38 5.84
C GLY A 409 -4.46 15.87 4.83
N MET A 410 -4.93 15.72 3.59
CA MET A 410 -4.15 15.30 2.41
C MET A 410 -3.35 16.46 1.81
N PHE A 411 -2.36 16.13 0.96
CA PHE A 411 -1.50 17.06 0.22
C PHE A 411 -0.96 18.20 1.09
N LEU A 412 -0.27 17.84 2.16
CA LEU A 412 0.40 18.81 3.02
C LEU A 412 1.72 19.27 2.40
N ASP A 413 2.04 20.54 2.61
CA ASP A 413 3.35 21.09 2.28
C ASP A 413 4.45 20.40 3.11
N LYS A 414 5.68 20.37 2.58
CA LYS A 414 6.83 19.84 3.31
C LYS A 414 7.03 20.62 4.61
N ILE A 415 7.02 19.89 5.71
CA ILE A 415 7.50 20.35 7.01
C ILE A 415 8.96 19.90 7.13
N THR A 416 9.85 20.80 7.56
CA THR A 416 11.22 20.49 7.96
C THR A 416 11.29 20.66 9.47
N TYR A 417 11.66 19.61 10.20
CA TYR A 417 11.80 19.65 11.64
C TYR A 417 13.18 20.18 12.06
N THR A 418 13.37 20.30 13.37
CA THR A 418 14.66 20.69 13.98
C THR A 418 15.03 19.70 15.10
N PRO A 419 16.30 19.64 15.51
CA PRO A 419 16.75 18.91 16.71
C PRO A 419 16.20 19.42 18.07
N GLN A 420 15.08 20.14 18.05
CA GLN A 420 14.28 20.55 19.20
C GLN A 420 12.84 20.01 19.11
N ASP A 421 12.47 19.40 17.98
CA ASP A 421 11.25 18.65 17.81
C ASP A 421 11.46 17.21 18.31
N ILE A 422 10.52 16.79 19.14
CA ILE A 422 10.52 15.51 19.85
C ILE A 422 9.18 14.83 19.58
N ARG A 423 9.19 13.51 19.43
CA ARG A 423 8.01 12.66 19.33
C ARG A 423 8.06 11.53 20.34
N TYR A 424 6.89 11.04 20.73
CA TYR A 424 6.74 10.05 21.79
C TYR A 424 5.92 8.84 21.34
N THR A 425 6.44 7.65 21.65
CA THR A 425 5.73 6.38 21.53
C THR A 425 5.88 5.59 22.83
N GLN A 426 5.03 4.58 23.06
CA GLN A 426 5.04 3.77 24.28
C GLN A 426 4.85 2.29 23.97
N LYS A 427 5.58 1.41 24.67
CA LYS A 427 5.40 -0.04 24.62
C LYS A 427 5.48 -0.63 26.04
N GLY A 428 4.32 -0.96 26.62
CA GLY A 428 4.23 -1.30 28.03
C GLY A 428 4.75 -0.15 28.90
N ASN A 429 5.73 -0.45 29.75
CA ASN A 429 6.36 0.53 30.65
C ASN A 429 7.45 1.39 29.98
N ASN A 430 7.84 1.09 28.74
CA ASN A 430 8.87 1.83 28.03
C ASN A 430 8.24 3.02 27.30
N ILE A 431 8.70 4.23 27.59
CA ILE A 431 8.38 5.45 26.81
C ILE A 431 9.61 5.76 25.97
N TYR A 432 9.42 5.90 24.66
CA TYR A 432 10.48 6.32 23.74
C TYR A 432 10.36 7.79 23.44
N VAL A 433 11.51 8.47 23.39
CA VAL A 433 11.67 9.90 23.15
C VAL A 433 12.53 10.05 21.92
N ILE A 434 11.90 10.42 20.80
CA ILE A 434 12.51 10.45 19.49
C ILE A 434 12.73 11.91 19.09
N PHE A 435 13.98 12.37 19.13
CA PHE A 435 14.40 13.68 18.65
C PHE A 435 14.46 13.64 17.12
N LEU A 436 13.96 14.68 16.44
CA LEU A 436 14.01 14.81 14.98
C LEU A 436 15.30 15.54 14.56
N GLY A 437 16.42 14.81 14.62
CA GLY A 437 17.79 15.31 14.42
C GLY A 437 18.60 15.41 15.73
N TRP A 438 19.93 15.36 15.62
CA TRP A 438 20.84 15.36 16.78
C TRP A 438 20.82 16.67 17.61
N PRO A 439 20.44 16.62 18.91
CA PRO A 439 20.32 17.84 19.73
C PRO A 439 21.67 18.49 20.11
N GLY A 440 22.79 17.78 19.96
CA GLY A 440 24.15 18.23 20.34
C GLY A 440 24.77 17.41 21.47
N GLU A 441 26.09 17.39 21.53
CA GLU A 441 26.91 16.63 22.50
C GLU A 441 26.90 17.25 23.92
N SER A 442 26.96 16.41 24.97
CA SER A 442 27.12 16.82 26.38
C SER A 442 26.19 17.96 26.84
N LYS A 443 24.95 17.96 26.36
CA LYS A 443 23.99 19.07 26.47
C LYS A 443 22.85 18.71 27.41
N GLU A 444 22.52 19.58 28.36
CA GLU A 444 21.32 19.39 29.18
C GLU A 444 20.06 19.66 28.33
N ILE A 445 19.19 18.66 28.23
CA ILE A 445 17.86 18.71 27.63
C ILE A 445 16.81 18.53 28.73
N LEU A 446 15.67 19.24 28.61
CA LEU A 446 14.56 19.16 29.57
C LEU A 446 13.29 18.74 28.85
N LEU A 447 12.86 17.50 29.08
CA LEU A 447 11.63 16.92 28.52
C LEU A 447 10.44 17.38 29.37
N LYS A 448 9.75 18.44 28.93
CA LYS A 448 8.70 19.11 29.73
C LYS A 448 7.47 18.24 29.92
N SER A 449 7.19 17.39 28.94
CA SER A 449 6.13 16.38 29.00
C SER A 449 6.33 15.37 30.15
N PHE A 450 7.52 15.29 30.77
CA PHE A 450 7.74 14.45 31.94
C PHE A 450 7.39 15.10 33.30
N SER A 451 6.92 16.35 33.31
CA SER A 451 6.41 17.01 34.51
C SER A 451 5.13 16.34 35.04
N ASN A 452 4.92 16.42 36.37
CA ASN A 452 3.71 15.99 37.08
C ASN A 452 3.25 14.53 36.82
N ASN A 453 4.18 13.63 36.50
CA ASN A 453 3.87 12.21 36.27
C ASN A 453 3.56 11.44 37.57
N GLN A 454 2.79 10.36 37.43
CA GLN A 454 2.41 9.43 38.51
C GLN A 454 3.23 8.12 38.50
N PHE A 455 4.35 8.10 37.79
CA PHE A 455 5.25 6.95 37.66
C PHE A 455 6.67 7.29 38.11
N SER A 456 7.42 6.27 38.53
CA SER A 456 8.87 6.38 38.76
C SER A 456 9.63 6.01 37.49
N ILE A 457 10.82 6.60 37.30
CA ILE A 457 11.74 6.23 36.22
C ILE A 457 12.76 5.26 36.82
N THR A 458 12.81 4.03 36.30
CA THR A 458 13.73 2.99 36.78
C THR A 458 15.03 2.96 35.98
N GLU A 459 14.99 3.33 34.71
CA GLU A 459 16.14 3.28 33.79
C GLU A 459 15.98 4.26 32.63
N VAL A 460 17.10 4.73 32.08
CA VAL A 460 17.17 5.55 30.86
C VAL A 460 18.30 5.02 29.99
N GLU A 461 17.99 4.63 28.76
CA GLU A 461 18.93 4.06 27.77
C GLU A 461 18.97 4.95 26.52
N PHE A 462 20.14 5.03 25.87
CA PHE A 462 20.30 5.68 24.57
C PHE A 462 20.37 4.59 23.49
N LEU A 463 19.39 4.54 22.57
CA LEU A 463 19.43 3.51 21.54
C LEU A 463 20.61 3.78 20.59
N GLY A 464 21.41 2.75 20.34
CA GLY A 464 22.66 2.85 19.57
C GLY A 464 23.90 3.26 20.38
N SER A 465 23.84 3.42 21.70
CA SER A 465 25.02 3.78 22.52
C SER A 465 25.06 3.08 23.88
N ASP A 466 26.27 2.62 24.27
CA ASP A 466 26.56 2.08 25.61
C ASP A 466 26.82 3.20 26.66
N GLU A 467 26.75 4.48 26.29
CA GLU A 467 26.97 5.59 27.23
C GLU A 467 25.83 5.68 28.26
N LYS A 468 26.20 5.78 29.55
CA LYS A 468 25.22 5.82 30.65
C LYS A 468 24.56 7.18 30.75
N ALA A 469 23.25 7.21 30.53
CA ALA A 469 22.44 8.41 30.71
C ALA A 469 22.58 9.00 32.12
N ASN A 470 22.94 10.29 32.18
CA ASN A 470 22.89 11.10 33.38
C ASN A 470 21.58 11.90 33.36
N TYR A 471 20.68 11.66 34.32
CA TYR A 471 19.33 12.22 34.32
C TYR A 471 18.82 12.57 35.73
N GLU A 472 17.90 13.54 35.80
CA GLU A 472 17.25 13.98 37.03
C GLU A 472 15.78 14.34 36.75
N LEU A 473 14.85 13.70 37.45
CA LEU A 473 13.43 14.04 37.36
C LEU A 473 13.14 15.28 38.22
N LYS A 474 12.98 16.43 37.57
CA LYS A 474 12.69 17.75 38.18
C LYS A 474 11.18 18.00 38.15
N ALA A 475 10.71 19.03 38.87
CA ALA A 475 9.28 19.37 38.88
C ALA A 475 8.79 19.83 37.49
N GLU A 476 9.68 20.47 36.74
CA GLU A 476 9.47 21.05 35.41
C GLU A 476 9.56 20.03 34.27
N GLY A 477 10.05 18.81 34.53
CA GLY A 477 10.28 17.78 33.53
C GLY A 477 11.46 16.88 33.86
N LEU A 478 11.75 15.92 32.98
CA LEU A 478 12.95 15.09 33.08
C LEU A 478 14.13 15.81 32.43
N SER A 479 15.15 16.13 33.22
CA SER A 479 16.44 16.57 32.70
C SER A 479 17.29 15.35 32.33
N ILE A 480 17.96 15.41 31.18
CA ILE A 480 18.92 14.41 30.71
C ILE A 480 20.13 15.15 30.14
N LEU A 481 21.34 14.66 30.37
CA LEU A 481 22.54 15.06 29.63
C LEU A 481 22.66 14.18 28.38
N THR A 482 22.72 14.78 27.19
CA THR A 482 22.96 14.02 25.95
C THR A 482 24.37 13.39 25.94
N PRO A 483 24.58 12.30 25.17
CA PRO A 483 25.89 11.65 25.05
C PRO A 483 27.06 12.56 24.69
N SER A 484 28.27 12.11 25.03
CA SER A 484 29.53 12.79 24.78
C SER A 484 29.97 12.77 23.30
N GLU A 485 29.49 11.81 22.52
CA GLU A 485 29.70 11.71 21.06
C GLU A 485 28.35 11.58 20.34
N ILE A 486 28.30 11.88 19.04
CA ILE A 486 27.08 11.77 18.21
C ILE A 486 26.68 10.30 17.98
N VAL A 487 25.41 9.98 18.22
CA VAL A 487 24.89 8.61 18.10
C VAL A 487 24.22 8.37 16.75
N ASP A 488 23.39 9.32 16.31
CA ASP A 488 22.79 9.37 14.97
C ASP A 488 22.65 10.84 14.55
N GLU A 489 22.85 11.16 13.28
CA GLU A 489 22.63 12.52 12.74
C GLU A 489 21.15 12.76 12.38
N ASN A 490 20.43 11.68 12.06
CA ASN A 490 18.99 11.67 11.78
C ASN A 490 18.20 11.70 13.11
N ALA A 491 17.00 11.11 13.15
CA ALA A 491 16.25 11.01 14.39
C ALA A 491 16.99 10.17 15.47
N TRP A 492 17.13 10.70 16.69
CA TRP A 492 17.82 10.04 17.80
C TRP A 492 16.85 9.62 18.91
N VAL A 493 17.04 8.42 19.48
CA VAL A 493 16.09 7.82 20.43
C VAL A 493 16.67 7.61 21.83
N ILE A 494 15.97 8.15 22.82
CA ILE A 494 16.11 7.77 24.24
C ILE A 494 14.95 6.86 24.62
N LYS A 495 15.22 5.80 25.38
CA LYS A 495 14.24 4.90 25.97
C LYS A 495 14.21 5.12 27.48
N ILE A 496 13.01 5.24 28.04
CA ILE A 496 12.78 5.51 29.46
C ILE A 496 11.88 4.41 30.02
N THR A 497 12.45 3.58 30.89
CA THR A 497 11.72 2.49 31.55
C THR A 497 11.07 3.04 32.83
N THR A 498 9.79 2.73 33.01
CA THR A 498 8.99 3.26 34.14
C THR A 498 8.41 2.17 35.03
N SER A 499 8.00 2.55 36.24
CA SER A 499 7.12 1.74 37.09
C SER A 499 5.94 2.56 37.60
N GLU A 500 4.80 1.90 37.80
CA GLU A 500 3.75 2.43 38.66
C GLU A 500 4.29 2.66 40.09
N ASN A 501 3.66 3.58 40.83
CA ASN A 501 4.08 4.05 42.16
C ASN A 501 3.24 3.42 43.29
#